data_AF-A0AB33CMQ8-F1
#
_entry.id   AF-A0AB33CMQ8-F1
#
_cell.length_a   1.000
_cell.length_b   1.000
_cell.length_c   1.000
_cell.angle_alpha   90.00
_cell.angle_beta   90.00
_cell.angle_gamma   90.00
#
_symmetry.space_group_name_H-M   'P 1'
#
loop_
_entity.id
_entity.type
_entity.pdbx_description
1 polymer ?
#
loop_
_entity_poly.entity_id
_entity_poly.type
_entity_poly.pdbx_seq_one_letter_code
_entity_poly.pdbx_strand_id
1 'polypeptide(L)' 'MDNQHRKIAGYRELSEDEIAGINRTKRLAEDVGAHLDALLGVQGIDKRALAIAKTELQTGFMWAVRAIAQPETF' A
#
# COMPACT_ATOMS: atom_id res chain seq x y z
N MET A 1 -4.41 -26.36 -6.97
CA MET A 1 -4.57 -26.20 -5.51
C MET A 1 -5.84 -25.40 -5.32
N ASP A 2 -6.82 -25.97 -4.61
CA ASP A 2 -8.16 -25.42 -4.43
C ASP A 2 -8.16 -23.96 -3.97
N ASN A 3 -9.04 -23.16 -4.58
CA ASN A 3 -9.22 -21.74 -4.31
C ASN A 3 -9.53 -21.50 -2.83
N GLN A 4 -8.50 -21.18 -2.05
CA GLN A 4 -8.58 -20.84 -0.64
C GLN A 4 -9.13 -19.41 -0.41
N HIS A 5 -10.02 -18.94 -1.28
CA HIS A 5 -10.80 -17.72 -1.08
C HIS A 5 -12.05 -18.07 -0.26
N ARG A 6 -11.84 -18.44 1.00
CA ARG A 6 -12.94 -18.45 1.97
C ARG A 6 -13.35 -16.99 2.18
N LYS A 7 -14.53 -16.63 1.69
CA LYS A 7 -15.18 -15.31 1.82
C LYS A 7 -14.90 -14.72 3.20
N ILE A 8 -14.03 -13.70 3.24
CA ILE A 8 -13.90 -12.85 4.42
C ILE A 8 -15.09 -11.91 4.36
N ALA A 9 -15.91 -11.90 5.41
CA ALA A 9 -17.06 -11.00 5.49
C ALA A 9 -16.60 -9.54 5.29
N GLY A 10 -17.30 -8.80 4.41
CA GLY A 10 -17.02 -7.39 4.10
C GLY A 10 -16.12 -7.13 2.88
N TYR A 11 -15.59 -8.17 2.23
CA TYR A 11 -14.81 -8.03 0.99
C TYR A 11 -15.46 -8.79 -0.17
N ARG A 12 -15.56 -8.12 -1.32
CA ARG A 12 -15.94 -8.76 -2.58
C ARG A 12 -14.86 -9.72 -3.07
N GLU A 13 -15.24 -10.63 -3.97
CA GLU A 13 -14.28 -11.46 -4.70
C GLU A 13 -13.47 -10.59 -5.68
N LEU A 14 -12.16 -10.80 -5.71
CA LEU A 14 -11.23 -10.08 -6.57
C LEU A 14 -10.82 -10.96 -7.75
N SER A 15 -10.68 -10.36 -8.93
CA SER A 15 -10.09 -11.03 -10.08
C SER A 15 -8.57 -11.21 -9.91
N GLU A 16 -7.98 -12.07 -10.73
CA GLU A 16 -6.51 -12.26 -10.75
C GLU A 16 -5.77 -10.94 -11.05
N ASP A 17 -6.30 -10.13 -11.97
CA ASP A 17 -5.72 -8.83 -12.33
C ASP A 17 -5.77 -7.84 -11.15
N GLU A 18 -6.86 -7.86 -10.37
CA GLU A 18 -7.00 -7.01 -9.18
C GLU A 18 -6.03 -7.44 -8.07
N ILE A 19 -5.87 -8.75 -7.87
CA ILE A 19 -4.88 -9.31 -6.93
C ILE A 19 -3.46 -8.91 -7.37
N ALA A 20 -3.16 -9.03 -8.67
CA ALA A 20 -1.87 -8.61 -9.23
C ALA A 20 -1.64 -7.11 -9.02
N GLY A 21 -2.67 -6.28 -9.22
CA GLY A 21 -2.65 -4.84 -8.96
C GLY A 21 -2.34 -4.52 -7.50
N ILE A 22 -3.02 -5.15 -6.53
CA ILE A 22 -2.76 -4.97 -5.10
C ILE A 22 -1.32 -5.35 -4.76
N ASN A 23 -0.86 -6.51 -5.23
CA ASN A 23 0.50 -6.98 -4.94
C ASN A 23 1.56 -6.05 -5.54
N ARG A 24 1.32 -5.50 -6.73
CA ARG A 24 2.20 -4.49 -7.33
C ARG A 24 2.23 -3.21 -6.50
N THR A 25 1.07 -2.73 -6.04
CA THR A 25 0.96 -1.54 -5.18
C THR A 25 1.72 -1.73 -3.87
N LYS A 26 1.64 -2.91 -3.24
CA LYS A 26 2.39 -3.22 -2.01
C LYS A 26 3.90 -3.20 -2.22
N ARG A 27 4.40 -3.82 -3.30
CA ARG A 27 5.84 -3.78 -3.62
C ARG A 27 6.34 -2.34 -3.82
N LEU A 28 5.59 -1.51 -4.54
CA LEU A 28 5.93 -0.09 -4.70
C LEU A 28 5.96 0.65 -3.36
N ALA A 29 5.02 0.36 -2.45
CA ALA A 29 5.00 0.95 -1.12
C ALA A 29 6.24 0.57 -0.29
N GLU A 30 6.69 -0.69 -0.39
CA GLU A 30 7.92 -1.17 0.25
C GLU A 30 9.16 -0.47 -0.32
N ASP A 31 9.28 -0.41 -1.65
CA ASP A 31 10.41 0.26 -2.33
C ASP A 31 10.48 1.75 -1.98
N VAL A 32 9.34 2.44 -2.00
CA VAL A 32 9.25 3.86 -1.61
C VAL A 32 9.58 4.03 -0.12
N GLY A 33 9.07 3.16 0.75
CA GLY A 33 9.39 3.17 2.17
C GLY A 33 10.90 3.03 2.43
N ALA A 34 11.54 2.06 1.78
CA ALA A 34 12.99 1.86 1.86
C ALA A 34 13.77 3.08 1.35
N HIS A 35 13.30 3.72 0.28
CA HIS A 35 13.91 4.96 -0.22
C HIS A 35 13.81 6.11 0.80
N LEU A 36 12.64 6.33 1.40
CA LEU A 36 12.46 7.36 2.43
C LEU A 36 13.30 7.09 3.68
N ASP A 37 13.47 5.83 4.06
CA ASP A 37 14.33 5.46 5.18
C ASP A 37 15.82 5.74 4.88
N ALA A 38 16.26 5.50 3.64
CA ALA A 38 17.62 5.86 3.22
C ALA A 38 17.86 7.38 3.27
N LEU A 39 16.83 8.20 2.99
CA LEU A 39 16.93 9.66 3.06
C LEU A 39 17.24 10.17 4.48
N LEU A 40 16.94 9.41 5.53
CA LEU A 40 17.31 9.78 6.91
C LEU A 40 18.83 9.93 7.12
N GLY A 41 19.64 9.28 6.28
CA GLY A 41 21.10 9.40 6.30
C GLY A 41 21.64 10.65 5.60
N VAL A 42 20.81 11.43 4.89
CA VAL A 42 21.25 12.62 4.17
C VAL A 42 21.49 13.78 5.14
N GLN A 43 22.71 14.34 5.10
CA GLN A 43 23.07 15.48 5.93
C GLN A 43 22.21 16.71 5.58
N GLY A 44 21.65 17.36 6.62
CA GLY A 44 20.84 18.56 6.45
C GLY A 44 19.40 18.30 5.97
N ILE A 45 18.96 17.04 5.90
CA ILE A 45 17.59 16.74 5.51
C ILE A 45 16.56 17.33 6.48
N ASP A 46 15.52 17.95 5.94
CA ASP A 46 14.36 18.36 6.73
C ASP A 46 13.55 17.12 7.12
N LYS A 47 13.75 16.67 8.36
CA LYS A 47 13.07 15.50 8.93
C LYS A 47 11.57 15.67 9.01
N ARG A 48 11.06 16.90 9.15
CA ARG A 48 9.62 17.16 9.21
C ARG A 48 8.99 16.96 7.84
N ALA A 49 9.62 17.51 6.80
CA ALA A 49 9.17 17.31 5.43
C ALA A 49 9.20 15.81 5.05
N LEU A 50 10.26 15.09 5.42
CA LEU A 50 10.37 13.65 5.18
C LEU A 50 9.29 12.85 5.91
N ALA A 51 9.00 13.19 7.18
CA ALA A 51 7.94 12.54 7.95
C ALA A 51 6.56 12.76 7.33
N ILE A 52 6.26 13.98 6.87
CA ILE A 52 5.01 14.28 6.15
C ILE A 52 4.92 13.45 4.87
N ALA A 53 5.98 13.43 4.05
CA ALA A 53 6.02 12.62 2.83
C ALA A 53 5.75 11.13 3.12
N LYS A 54 6.37 10.57 4.17
CA LYS A 54 6.16 9.18 4.58
C LYS A 54 4.69 8.90 4.93
N THR A 55 4.08 9.75 5.75
CA THR A 55 2.67 9.60 6.14
C THR A 55 1.73 9.71 4.93
N GLU A 56 1.88 10.74 4.10
CA GLU A 56 1.01 10.97 2.94
C GLU A 56 1.13 9.84 1.91
N LEU A 57 2.34 9.34 1.66
CA LEU A 57 2.55 8.21 0.76
C LEU A 57 1.97 6.92 1.32
N GLN A 58 2.12 6.64 2.62
CA GLN A 58 1.47 5.49 3.27
C GLN A 58 -0.06 5.57 3.14
N THR A 59 -0.64 6.73 3.41
CA THR A 59 -2.08 6.98 3.23
C THR A 59 -2.48 6.79 1.76
N GLY A 60 -1.72 7.32 0.82
CA GLY A 60 -1.96 7.16 -0.62
C GLY A 60 -1.95 5.70 -1.07
N PHE A 61 -0.95 4.90 -0.64
CA PHE A 61 -0.89 3.47 -0.96
C PHE A 61 -2.04 2.68 -0.32
N MET A 62 -2.42 3.00 0.91
CA MET A 62 -3.59 2.41 1.56
C MET A 62 -4.87 2.68 0.75
N TRP A 63 -5.09 3.93 0.33
CA TRP A 63 -6.25 4.28 -0.49
C TRP A 63 -6.20 3.65 -1.88
N ALA A 64 -5.03 3.52 -2.50
CA ALA A 64 -4.88 2.81 -3.77
C ALA A 64 -5.25 1.32 -3.66
N VAL A 65 -4.83 0.64 -2.58
CA VAL A 65 -5.26 -0.74 -2.32
C VAL A 65 -6.77 -0.79 -2.09
N ARG A 66 -7.33 0.14 -1.30
CA ARG A 66 -8.78 0.19 -1.05
C ARG A 66 -9.59 0.46 -2.33
N ALA A 67 -9.06 1.26 -3.26
CA ALA A 67 -9.70 1.54 -4.54
C ALA A 67 -9.84 0.28 -5.41
N ILE A 68 -8.88 -0.66 -5.32
CA ILE A 68 -8.97 -1.97 -5.99
C ILE A 68 -9.88 -2.90 -5.18
N ALA A 69 -9.63 -3.00 -3.87
CA ALA A 69 -10.30 -3.96 -2.99
C ALA A 69 -11.80 -3.70 -2.83
N GLN A 70 -12.24 -2.43 -2.94
CA GLN A 70 -13.62 -1.96 -2.82
C GLN A 70 -14.41 -2.69 -1.71
N PRO A 71 -13.97 -2.57 -0.44
CA PRO A 71 -14.67 -3.21 0.67
C PRO A 71 -16.08 -2.64 0.83
N GLU A 72 -17.03 -3.50 1.21
CA GLU A 72 -18.44 -3.14 1.36
C GLU A 72 -18.75 -2.51 2.73
N THR A 73 -17.81 -2.63 3.68
CA THR A 73 -17.94 -2.10 5.05
C THR A 73 -16.81 -1.12 5.37
N PHE A 74 -17.02 -0.28 6.39
CA PHE A 74 -16.09 0.78 6.78
C PHE A 74 -14.75 0.22 7.28
#